data_AF-A0A968MIU9-F1
#
_entry.id   AF-A0A968MIU9-F1
#
_cell.length_a   1.000
_cell.length_b   1.000
_cell.length_c   1.000
_cell.angle_alpha   90.00
_cell.angle_beta   90.00
_cell.angle_gamma   90.00
#
_symmetry.space_group_name_H-M   'P 1'
#
loop_
_entity.id
_entity.type
_entity.pdbx_description
1 polymer ?
#
loop_
_entity_poly.entity_id
_entity_poly.type
_entity_poly.pdbx_seq_one_letter_code
_entity_poly.pdbx_strand_id
1 'polypeptide(L)'
;DRSTPRSAPGAGYAAPGMLERHYAPDVPMWVCIGPATAAQDWLRDQITRLAHDGQRIGLLLCDDDADLLADVIERAAAVVVRLGPVHDLPRIARRLYDALRHLDSRAPDIILARDFGTVGLALALRDRLSRAASGNIFYVD
;
A
#
# COMPACT_ATOMS: atom_id res chain seq x y z
N ASP A 1 44.35 -37.62 24.93
CA ASP A 1 45.08 -36.38 24.66
C ASP A 1 44.09 -35.34 24.16
N ARG A 2 43.94 -34.23 24.89
CA ARG A 2 42.98 -33.15 24.63
C ARG A 2 43.74 -32.03 23.95
N SER A 3 43.25 -31.55 22.83
CA SER A 3 43.58 -30.21 22.33
C SER A 3 42.49 -29.73 21.36
N THR A 4 41.51 -29.04 21.92
CA THR A 4 40.93 -27.85 21.27
C THR A 4 41.47 -26.65 22.06
N PRO A 5 41.64 -25.47 21.44
CA PRO A 5 40.48 -24.59 21.40
C PRO A 5 40.35 -23.68 20.16
N ARG A 6 39.07 -23.47 19.80
CA ARG A 6 38.43 -22.15 19.53
C ARG A 6 38.77 -21.40 18.24
N SER A 7 37.75 -21.25 17.41
CA SER A 7 37.39 -19.94 16.84
C SER A 7 35.87 -19.81 16.77
N ALA A 8 35.41 -18.68 17.31
CA ALA A 8 34.01 -18.27 17.48
C ALA A 8 33.40 -17.84 16.13
N PRO A 9 32.08 -17.60 16.06
CA PRO A 9 31.36 -17.54 14.80
C PRO A 9 31.74 -16.27 14.04
N GLY A 10 31.97 -16.42 12.74
CA GLY A 10 31.97 -15.29 11.83
C GLY A 10 30.61 -14.63 11.90
N ALA A 11 30.55 -13.50 12.60
CA ALA A 11 29.50 -12.53 12.43
C ALA A 11 29.51 -12.17 10.95
N GLY A 12 28.59 -12.75 10.21
CA GLY A 12 28.30 -12.35 8.84
C GLY A 12 27.87 -10.89 8.92
N TYR A 13 28.81 -10.00 8.62
CA TYR A 13 28.53 -8.62 8.30
C TYR A 13 27.54 -8.66 7.14
N ALA A 14 26.25 -8.42 7.44
CA ALA A 14 25.28 -8.12 6.41
C ALA A 14 25.81 -6.92 5.64
N ALA A 15 26.19 -7.15 4.39
CA ALA A 15 26.66 -6.11 3.50
C ALA A 15 25.62 -4.98 3.44
N PRO A 16 26.02 -3.70 3.50
CA PRO A 16 25.10 -2.58 3.32
C PRO A 16 24.72 -2.51 1.84
N GLY A 17 23.71 -3.28 1.47
CA GLY A 17 23.23 -3.46 0.10
C GLY A 17 22.01 -4.36 -0.06
N MET A 18 21.47 -4.91 1.03
CA MET A 18 20.29 -5.79 1.01
C MET A 18 18.98 -4.99 1.11
N LEU A 19 18.62 -4.17 0.12
CA LEU A 19 17.30 -3.53 0.12
C LEU A 19 16.71 -3.40 -1.30
N GLU A 20 16.56 -4.52 -1.99
CA GLU A 20 15.47 -4.63 -2.97
C GLU A 20 14.29 -5.35 -2.31
N ARG A 21 13.66 -4.68 -1.33
CA ARG A 21 12.24 -4.93 -1.10
C ARG A 21 11.52 -4.44 -2.35
N HIS A 22 11.34 -5.35 -3.30
CA HIS A 22 10.31 -5.26 -4.34
C HIS A 22 9.01 -5.08 -3.57
N TYR A 23 8.54 -3.84 -3.38
CA TYR A 23 7.76 -3.46 -2.19
C TYR A 23 6.30 -3.98 -2.22
N ALA A 24 6.12 -5.29 -2.15
CA ALA A 24 4.91 -5.78 -1.53
C ALA A 24 4.94 -5.30 -0.06
N PRO A 25 3.90 -4.60 0.44
CA PRO A 25 3.76 -4.35 1.85
C PRO A 25 3.75 -5.68 2.63
N ASP A 26 4.14 -5.65 3.90
CA ASP A 26 4.17 -6.86 4.74
C ASP A 26 2.75 -7.37 5.06
N VAL A 27 1.74 -6.53 4.86
CA VAL A 27 0.33 -6.81 5.09
C VAL A 27 -0.44 -6.91 3.77
N PRO A 28 -1.59 -7.61 3.72
CA PRO A 28 -2.40 -7.70 2.52
C PRO A 28 -2.74 -6.31 1.97
N MET A 29 -2.53 -6.13 0.67
CA MET A 29 -2.94 -4.93 -0.06
C MET A 29 -3.95 -5.30 -1.14
N TRP A 30 -5.10 -4.63 -1.15
CA TRP A 30 -6.11 -4.76 -2.17
C TRP A 30 -6.11 -3.53 -3.08
N VAL A 31 -6.13 -3.78 -4.39
CA VAL A 31 -6.16 -2.73 -5.41
C VAL A 31 -7.39 -2.89 -6.26
N CYS A 32 -8.20 -1.84 -6.33
CA CYS A 32 -9.32 -1.74 -7.25
C CYS A 32 -8.88 -1.11 -8.58
N ILE A 33 -9.33 -1.69 -9.69
CA ILE A 33 -9.09 -1.22 -11.05
C ILE A 33 -10.43 -1.05 -11.75
N GLY A 34 -10.69 0.15 -12.25
CA GLY A 34 -11.94 0.46 -12.94
C GLY A 34 -12.17 1.95 -13.09
N PRO A 35 -13.35 2.37 -13.56
CA PRO A 35 -13.73 3.77 -13.59
C PRO A 35 -13.65 4.40 -12.20
N ALA A 36 -13.23 5.67 -12.12
CA ALA A 36 -12.94 6.33 -10.85
C ALA A 36 -14.14 6.28 -9.88
N THR A 37 -15.36 6.50 -10.37
CA THR A 37 -16.59 6.46 -9.56
C THR A 37 -16.86 5.08 -8.99
N ALA A 38 -16.80 4.03 -9.83
CA ALA A 38 -17.00 2.65 -9.40
C ALA A 38 -15.92 2.20 -8.39
N ALA A 39 -14.67 2.62 -8.60
CA ALA A 39 -13.58 2.32 -7.68
C ALA A 39 -13.71 3.06 -6.33
N GLN A 40 -14.24 4.30 -6.34
CA GLN A 40 -14.54 5.07 -5.13
C GLN A 40 -15.69 4.43 -4.34
N ASP A 41 -16.74 3.96 -5.02
CA ASP A 41 -17.85 3.22 -4.38
C ASP A 41 -17.33 1.92 -3.77
N TRP A 42 -16.51 1.17 -4.51
CA TRP A 42 -15.86 -0.02 -3.99
C TRP A 42 -15.01 0.27 -2.74
N LEU A 43 -14.22 1.34 -2.75
CA LEU A 43 -13.43 1.75 -1.58
C LEU A 43 -14.34 2.04 -0.38
N ARG A 44 -15.43 2.79 -0.59
CA ARG A 44 -16.42 3.12 0.45
C ARG A 44 -17.00 1.86 1.09
N ASP A 45 -17.40 0.89 0.26
CA ASP A 45 -17.98 -0.37 0.70
C ASP A 45 -16.97 -1.22 1.47
N GLN A 46 -15.73 -1.35 0.97
CA GLN A 46 -14.69 -2.13 1.65
C GLN A 46 -14.29 -1.48 2.97
N ILE A 47 -14.14 -0.16 3.02
CA ILE A 47 -13.85 0.57 4.27
C ILE A 47 -14.92 0.26 5.31
N THR A 48 -16.19 0.40 4.93
CA THR A 48 -17.32 0.21 5.83
C THR A 48 -17.39 -1.24 6.34
N ARG A 49 -17.26 -2.21 5.45
CA ARG A 49 -17.31 -3.63 5.79
C ARG A 49 -16.15 -4.07 6.68
N LEU A 50 -14.92 -3.74 6.30
CA LEU A 50 -13.73 -4.13 7.05
C LEU A 50 -13.71 -3.49 8.45
N ALA A 51 -14.16 -2.25 8.56
CA ALA A 51 -14.27 -1.58 9.85
C ALA A 51 -15.34 -2.22 10.74
N HIS A 52 -16.49 -2.60 10.16
CA HIS A 52 -17.51 -3.38 10.87
C HIS A 52 -16.97 -4.72 11.37
N ASP A 53 -16.09 -5.36 10.59
CA ASP A 53 -15.42 -6.61 10.95
C ASP A 53 -14.23 -6.40 11.92
N GLY A 54 -14.02 -5.17 12.40
CA GLY A 54 -13.00 -4.81 13.40
C GLY A 54 -11.57 -4.74 12.85
N GLN A 55 -11.39 -4.71 11.53
CA GLN A 55 -10.08 -4.63 10.89
C GLN A 55 -9.50 -3.21 10.97
N ARG A 56 -8.19 -3.10 11.19
CA ARG A 56 -7.44 -1.84 11.11
C ARG A 56 -7.07 -1.56 9.65
N ILE A 57 -7.63 -0.50 9.10
CA ILE A 57 -7.52 -0.21 7.67
C ILE A 57 -6.45 0.85 7.43
N GLY A 58 -5.54 0.56 6.51
CA GLY A 58 -4.64 1.52 5.87
C GLY A 58 -5.16 1.92 4.50
N LEU A 59 -5.14 3.20 4.19
CA LEU A 59 -5.63 3.76 2.94
C LEU A 59 -4.54 4.54 2.23
N LEU A 60 -4.32 4.19 0.97
CA LEU A 60 -3.37 4.85 0.09
C LEU A 60 -4.15 5.56 -1.02
N LEU A 61 -4.36 6.87 -0.85
CA LEU A 61 -5.32 7.63 -1.66
C LEU A 61 -4.68 8.87 -2.28
N CYS A 62 -5.23 9.34 -3.41
CA CYS A 62 -5.01 10.72 -3.83
C CYS A 62 -5.78 11.69 -2.92
N ASP A 63 -5.44 12.97 -2.99
CA ASP A 63 -6.07 14.00 -2.14
C ASP A 63 -7.59 14.02 -2.38
N ASP A 64 -8.01 14.00 -3.65
CA ASP A 64 -9.41 14.05 -4.08
C ASP A 64 -10.26 12.92 -3.49
N ASP A 65 -9.77 11.68 -3.49
CA ASP A 65 -10.51 10.54 -2.93
C ASP A 65 -10.58 10.60 -1.40
N ALA A 66 -9.50 11.04 -0.75
CA ALA A 66 -9.47 11.17 0.69
C ALA A 66 -10.45 12.24 1.18
N ASP A 67 -10.67 13.32 0.40
CA ASP A 67 -11.71 14.31 0.70
C ASP A 67 -13.11 13.72 0.45
N LEU A 68 -13.30 13.03 -0.67
CA LEU A 68 -14.59 12.40 -1.03
C LEU A 68 -15.06 11.35 -0.03
N LEU A 69 -14.12 10.59 0.54
CA LEU A 69 -14.39 9.47 1.46
C LEU A 69 -14.18 9.85 2.94
N ALA A 70 -13.95 11.12 3.25
CA ALA A 70 -13.58 11.58 4.60
C ALA A 70 -14.56 11.07 5.69
N ASP A 71 -15.85 11.05 5.37
CA ASP A 71 -16.91 10.65 6.28
C ASP A 71 -16.83 9.17 6.70
N VAL A 72 -16.55 8.26 5.76
CA VAL A 72 -16.39 6.82 6.06
C VAL A 72 -15.01 6.51 6.63
N ILE A 73 -13.99 7.26 6.22
CA ILE A 73 -12.63 7.15 6.76
C ILE A 73 -12.62 7.47 8.25
N GLU A 74 -13.25 8.58 8.64
CA GLU A 74 -13.33 9.02 10.03
C GLU A 74 -14.09 7.98 10.88
N ARG A 75 -15.25 7.51 10.40
CA ARG A 75 -16.04 6.47 11.09
C ARG A 75 -15.30 5.14 11.24
N ALA A 76 -14.46 4.79 10.27
CA ALA A 76 -13.64 3.59 10.32
C ALA A 76 -12.36 3.75 11.15
N ALA A 77 -12.04 4.96 11.61
CA ALA A 77 -10.75 5.32 12.21
C ALA A 77 -9.56 4.85 11.35
N ALA A 78 -9.70 4.91 10.02
CA ALA A 78 -8.72 4.40 9.08
C ALA A 78 -7.47 5.29 9.01
N VAL A 79 -6.30 4.67 8.87
CA VAL A 79 -5.04 5.38 8.68
C VAL A 79 -4.90 5.76 7.21
N VAL A 80 -4.85 7.05 6.90
CA VAL A 80 -4.74 7.53 5.51
C VAL A 80 -3.36 8.09 5.22
N VAL A 81 -2.78 7.70 4.09
CA VAL A 81 -1.62 8.35 3.51
C VAL A 81 -1.99 8.94 2.15
N ARG A 82 -1.85 10.26 2.04
CA ARG A 82 -2.17 11.03 0.85
C ARG A 82 -0.99 11.12 -0.11
N LEU A 83 -1.20 10.71 -1.35
CA LEU A 83 -0.18 10.70 -2.40
C LEU A 83 -0.04 12.06 -3.12
N GLY A 84 -1.02 12.95 -2.98
CA GLY A 84 -1.13 14.20 -3.73
C GLY A 84 -2.37 14.23 -4.62
N PRO A 85 -2.60 15.33 -5.34
CA PRO A 85 -3.79 15.50 -6.16
C PRO A 85 -3.76 14.57 -7.37
N VAL A 86 -4.92 14.07 -7.79
CA VAL A 86 -5.05 13.09 -8.88
C VAL A 86 -4.47 13.58 -10.22
N HIS A 87 -4.44 14.89 -10.44
CA HIS A 87 -3.88 15.50 -11.65
C HIS A 87 -2.34 15.58 -11.66
N ASP A 88 -1.65 15.33 -10.53
CA ASP A 88 -0.19 15.34 -10.41
C ASP A 88 0.35 13.91 -10.24
N LEU A 89 0.15 13.08 -11.27
CA LEU A 89 0.67 11.70 -11.32
C LEU A 89 2.19 11.61 -11.06
N PRO A 90 3.05 12.54 -11.51
CA PRO A 90 4.48 12.54 -11.16
C PRO A 90 4.74 12.62 -9.66
N ARG A 91 4.01 13.47 -8.93
CA ARG A 91 4.09 13.55 -7.48
C ARG A 91 3.62 12.25 -6.82
N ILE A 92 2.49 11.70 -7.29
CA ILE A 92 1.96 10.43 -6.80
C ILE A 92 3.01 9.32 -6.94
N ALA A 93 3.63 9.19 -8.11
CA ALA A 93 4.68 8.19 -8.37
C ALA A 93 5.89 8.35 -7.45
N ARG A 94 6.33 9.60 -7.21
CA ARG A 94 7.46 9.87 -6.32
C ARG A 94 7.15 9.52 -4.86
N ARG A 95 5.91 9.67 -4.43
CA ARG A 95 5.49 9.43 -3.03
C ARG A 95 5.09 8.00 -2.74
N LEU A 96 4.77 7.20 -3.76
CA LEU A 96 4.19 5.87 -3.62
C LEU A 96 4.93 4.98 -2.61
N TYR A 97 6.23 4.77 -2.81
CA TYR A 97 7.01 3.85 -1.97
C TYR A 97 7.16 4.32 -0.53
N ASP A 98 7.38 5.61 -0.32
CA ASP A 98 7.50 6.18 1.03
C ASP A 98 6.15 6.16 1.76
N ALA A 99 5.06 6.37 1.02
CA ALA A 99 3.71 6.29 1.55
C ALA A 99 3.37 4.87 2.03
N LEU A 100 3.74 3.85 1.27
CA LEU A 100 3.51 2.46 1.67
C LEU A 100 4.38 2.02 2.84
N ARG A 101 5.66 2.41 2.88
CA ARG A 101 6.50 2.20 4.07
C ARG A 101 5.92 2.90 5.30
N HIS A 102 5.39 4.11 5.14
CA HIS A 102 4.72 4.81 6.22
C HIS A 102 3.49 4.04 6.70
N LEU A 103 2.67 3.55 5.77
CA LEU A 103 1.47 2.80 6.09
C LEU A 103 1.80 1.48 6.80
N ASP A 104 2.78 0.72 6.31
CA ASP A 104 3.28 -0.51 6.96
C ASP A 104 3.76 -0.24 8.39
N SER A 105 4.45 0.88 8.62
CA SER A 105 4.91 1.25 9.97
C SER A 105 3.77 1.51 10.97
N ARG A 106 2.56 1.75 10.48
CA ARG A 106 1.35 1.88 11.31
C ARG A 106 0.68 0.53 11.60
N ALA A 107 1.20 -0.55 11.02
CA ALA A 107 0.71 -1.92 11.15
C ALA A 107 -0.82 -2.04 11.01
N PRO A 108 -1.41 -1.61 9.88
CA PRO A 108 -2.80 -1.94 9.58
C PRO A 108 -2.92 -3.45 9.30
N ASP A 109 -4.12 -4.00 9.44
CA ASP A 109 -4.38 -5.39 9.07
C ASP A 109 -4.50 -5.54 7.54
N ILE A 110 -4.87 -4.46 6.86
CA ILE A 110 -5.06 -4.42 5.40
C ILE A 110 -4.85 -3.03 4.82
N ILE A 111 -4.32 -2.97 3.59
CA ILE A 111 -4.15 -1.74 2.81
C ILE A 111 -5.12 -1.73 1.64
N LEU A 112 -5.85 -0.63 1.42
CA LEU A 112 -6.69 -0.44 0.24
C LEU A 112 -6.17 0.72 -0.62
N ALA A 113 -6.23 0.52 -1.93
CA ALA A 113 -5.94 1.53 -2.94
C ALA A 113 -6.80 1.34 -4.19
N ARG A 114 -6.85 2.36 -5.06
CA ARG A 114 -7.35 2.23 -6.43
C ARG A 114 -6.27 2.62 -7.43
N ASP A 115 -6.46 2.24 -8.69
CA ASP A 115 -5.61 2.73 -9.78
C ASP A 115 -5.96 4.17 -10.19
N PHE A 116 -5.14 4.73 -11.08
CA PHE A 116 -5.25 6.11 -11.54
C PHE A 116 -5.55 6.20 -13.05
N GLY A 117 -5.90 5.09 -13.68
CA GLY A 117 -6.19 4.99 -15.12
C GLY A 117 -5.17 4.17 -15.90
N THR A 118 -5.38 4.10 -17.22
CA THR A 118 -4.77 3.09 -18.10
C THR A 118 -3.77 3.63 -19.11
N VAL A 119 -3.41 4.92 -19.04
CA VAL A 119 -2.56 5.59 -20.04
C VAL A 119 -1.33 6.23 -19.38
N GLY A 120 -0.18 6.13 -20.05
CA GLY A 120 1.04 6.82 -19.67
C GLY A 120 1.49 6.48 -18.24
N LEU A 121 1.69 7.51 -17.41
CA LEU A 121 2.17 7.33 -16.04
C LEU A 121 1.16 6.60 -15.14
N ALA A 122 -0.14 6.75 -15.40
CA ALA A 122 -1.18 6.04 -14.65
C ALA A 122 -1.06 4.51 -14.83
N LEU A 123 -0.78 4.05 -16.04
CA LEU A 123 -0.56 2.62 -16.32
C LEU A 123 0.67 2.10 -15.56
N ALA A 124 1.74 2.90 -15.50
CA ALA A 124 2.95 2.54 -14.77
C ALA A 124 2.73 2.56 -13.25
N LEU A 125 1.86 3.42 -12.73
CA LEU A 125 1.43 3.39 -11.33
C LEU A 125 0.60 2.14 -11.03
N ARG A 126 -0.35 1.80 -11.92
CA ARG A 126 -1.14 0.58 -11.83
C ARG A 126 -0.25 -0.66 -11.76
N ASP A 127 0.74 -0.82 -12.65
CA ASP A 127 1.68 -1.96 -12.59
C ASP A 127 2.37 -2.08 -11.22
N ARG A 128 2.84 -0.95 -10.66
CA ARG A 128 3.47 -0.91 -9.34
C ARG A 128 2.51 -1.29 -8.22
N LEU A 129 1.28 -0.76 -8.25
CA LEU A 129 0.23 -1.11 -7.29
C LEU A 129 -0.16 -2.58 -7.40
N SER A 130 -0.31 -3.11 -8.62
CA SER A 130 -0.67 -4.49 -8.86
C SER A 130 0.38 -5.47 -8.35
N ARG A 131 1.67 -5.13 -8.51
CA ARG A 131 2.77 -5.90 -7.92
C ARG A 131 2.73 -5.88 -6.40
N ALA A 132 2.45 -4.73 -5.80
CA ALA A 132 2.34 -4.60 -4.35
C ALA A 132 1.16 -5.41 -3.78
N ALA A 133 0.03 -5.42 -4.49
CA ALA A 133 -1.16 -6.17 -4.10
C ALA A 133 -1.01 -7.70 -4.19
N SER A 134 0.07 -8.20 -4.80
CA SER A 134 0.40 -9.64 -4.88
C SER A 134 -0.77 -10.53 -5.31
N GLY A 135 -1.58 -10.05 -6.27
CA GLY A 135 -2.73 -10.78 -6.81
C GLY A 135 -4.10 -10.42 -6.25
N ASN A 136 -4.18 -9.62 -5.18
CA ASN A 136 -5.45 -9.14 -4.63
C ASN A 136 -5.98 -7.93 -5.41
N ILE A 137 -6.36 -8.19 -6.66
CA ILE A 137 -6.86 -7.19 -7.59
C ILE A 137 -8.36 -7.36 -7.79
N PHE A 138 -9.09 -6.25 -7.66
CA PHE A 138 -10.54 -6.20 -7.82
C PHE A 138 -10.87 -5.34 -9.02
N TYR A 139 -11.69 -5.86 -9.93
CA TYR A 139 -12.13 -5.14 -11.12
C TYR A 139 -13.57 -4.69 -10.93
N VAL A 140 -13.85 -3.44 -11.29
CA VAL A 140 -15.18 -2.83 -11.23
C VAL A 140 -15.47 -2.12 -12.54
N ASP A 141 -16.75 -2.04 -12.89
CA ASP A 141 -17.28 -1.46 -14.12
C ASP A 141 -18.20 -0.26 -13.84
#